data_AF-K9Z8Q1-F1
#
_entry.id   AF-K9Z8Q1-F1
#
_cell.length_a   1.000
_cell.length_b   1.000
_cell.length_c   1.000
_cell.angle_alpha   90.00
_cell.angle_beta   90.00
_cell.angle_gamma   90.00
#
_symmetry.space_group_name_H-M   'P 1'
#
loop_
_entity.id
_entity.type
_entity.pdbx_description
1 polymer ?
#
loop_
_entity_poly.entity_id
_entity_poly.type
_entity_poly.pdbx_seq_one_letter_code
_entity_poly.pdbx_strand_id
1 'polypeptide(L)'
;MELIISLKKQHKTVAEIANKLGRSYNSIRCFTHYYNLPPSRWTEKENEILRANYFHTPAKLLAKRLNRSLRSVYVQANKLGLRKNRIKYEL
;
A
#
# COMPACT_ATOMS: atom_id res chain seq x y z
N MET A 1 -4.88 -2.76 -22.41
CA MET A 1 -5.62 -3.14 -21.17
C MET A 1 -4.99 -4.35 -20.49
N GLU A 2 -4.57 -5.39 -21.22
CA GLU A 2 -3.94 -6.61 -20.67
C GLU A 2 -2.71 -6.35 -19.78
N LEU A 3 -1.92 -5.33 -20.14
CA LEU A 3 -0.72 -4.95 -19.38
C LEU A 3 -1.03 -4.48 -17.94
N ILE A 4 -2.19 -3.85 -17.68
CA ILE A 4 -2.57 -3.44 -16.32
C ILE A 4 -2.92 -4.67 -15.48
N ILE A 5 -3.64 -5.63 -16.09
CA ILE A 5 -4.03 -6.89 -15.45
C ILE A 5 -2.78 -7.70 -15.11
N SER A 6 -1.81 -7.81 -16.03
CA SER A 6 -0.56 -8.54 -15.77
C SER A 6 0.27 -7.89 -14.67
N LEU A 7 0.41 -6.56 -14.67
CA LEU A 7 1.12 -5.84 -13.60
C LEU A 7 0.40 -5.96 -12.24
N LYS A 8 -0.93 -6.04 -12.23
CA LYS A 8 -1.70 -6.33 -11.01
C LYS A 8 -1.47 -7.74 -10.49
N LYS A 9 -1.37 -8.74 -11.38
CA LYS A 9 -0.99 -10.11 -11.01
C LYS A 9 0.40 -10.17 -10.38
N GLN A 10 1.32 -9.28 -10.76
CA GLN A 10 2.65 -9.11 -10.14
C GLN A 10 2.61 -8.33 -8.80
N HIS A 11 1.44 -8.21 -8.16
CA HIS A 11 1.24 -7.52 -6.88
C HIS A 11 1.57 -6.01 -6.87
N LYS A 12 1.71 -5.36 -8.04
CA LYS A 12 2.06 -3.93 -8.10
C LYS A 12 0.94 -3.03 -7.62
N THR A 13 1.30 -1.96 -6.94
CA THR A 13 0.37 -0.93 -6.49
C THR A 13 -0.20 -0.15 -7.68
N VAL A 14 -1.35 0.51 -7.50
CA VAL A 14 -1.93 1.37 -8.55
C VAL A 14 -0.96 2.50 -8.92
N ALA A 15 -0.26 3.05 -7.93
CA ALA A 15 0.74 4.10 -8.14
C ALA A 15 1.92 3.61 -8.98
N GLU A 16 2.46 2.42 -8.71
CA GLU A 16 3.54 1.85 -9.52
C GLU A 16 3.13 1.58 -10.95
N ILE A 17 1.90 1.09 -11.16
CA ILE A 17 1.36 0.87 -12.51
C ILE A 17 1.17 2.20 -13.24
N ALA A 18 0.60 3.20 -12.56
CA ALA A 18 0.43 4.54 -13.11
C ALA A 18 1.75 5.16 -13.55
N ASN A 19 2.78 5.11 -12.69
CA ASN A 19 4.12 5.60 -12.99
C ASN A 19 4.76 4.83 -14.15
N LYS A 20 4.66 3.49 -14.14
CA LYS A 20 5.25 2.65 -15.20
C LYS A 20 4.61 2.88 -16.57
N LEU A 21 3.32 3.21 -16.61
CA LEU A 21 2.56 3.41 -17.85
C LEU A 21 2.46 4.89 -18.26
N GLY A 22 3.00 5.82 -17.49
CA GLY A 22 2.83 7.26 -17.73
C GLY A 22 1.36 7.71 -17.69
N ARG A 23 0.52 7.03 -16.90
CA ARG A 23 -0.92 7.31 -16.79
C ARG A 23 -1.25 7.94 -15.44
N SER A 24 -2.38 8.65 -15.39
CA SER A 24 -2.85 9.20 -14.12
C SER A 24 -3.24 8.08 -13.14
N TYR A 25 -2.92 8.26 -11.86
CA TYR A 25 -3.33 7.35 -10.79
C TYR A 25 -4.83 7.07 -10.82
N ASN A 26 -5.64 8.13 -11.01
CA ASN A 26 -7.10 8.03 -11.03
C ASN A 26 -7.60 7.20 -12.21
N SER A 27 -7.00 7.30 -13.40
CA SER A 27 -7.38 6.48 -14.55
C SER A 27 -7.14 4.99 -14.28
N ILE A 28 -5.97 4.63 -13.74
CA ILE A 28 -5.68 3.23 -13.39
C ILE A 28 -6.57 2.75 -12.24
N ARG A 29 -6.87 3.60 -11.25
CA ARG A 29 -7.80 3.26 -10.16
C ARG A 29 -9.19 2.97 -10.69
N CYS A 30 -9.74 3.83 -11.53
CA CYS A 30 -11.06 3.62 -12.16
C CYS A 30 -11.07 2.34 -13.00
N PHE A 31 -10.02 2.09 -13.78
CA PHE A 31 -9.85 0.83 -14.50
C PHE A 31 -9.90 -0.37 -13.56
N THR A 32 -9.12 -0.36 -12.47
CA THR A 32 -9.11 -1.49 -11.53
C THR A 32 -10.47 -1.74 -10.89
N HIS A 33 -11.23 -0.68 -10.63
CA HIS A 33 -12.59 -0.81 -10.10
C HIS A 33 -13.57 -1.36 -11.12
N TYR A 34 -13.57 -0.81 -12.34
CA TYR A 34 -14.45 -1.25 -13.43
C TYR A 34 -14.26 -2.73 -13.79
N TYR A 35 -13.02 -3.22 -13.77
CA TYR A 35 -12.70 -4.62 -14.04
C TYR A 35 -12.72 -5.52 -12.79
N ASN A 36 -13.23 -5.04 -11.66
CA ASN A 36 -13.27 -5.78 -10.38
C ASN A 36 -11.94 -6.43 -9.99
N LEU A 37 -10.82 -5.75 -10.28
CA LEU A 37 -9.50 -6.28 -9.98
C LEU A 37 -9.25 -6.21 -8.47
N PRO A 38 -8.67 -7.27 -7.87
CA PRO A 38 -8.42 -7.28 -6.44
C PRO A 38 -7.38 -6.22 -6.05
N PRO A 39 -7.42 -5.75 -4.79
CA PRO A 39 -6.39 -4.87 -4.26
C PRO A 39 -5.01 -5.56 -4.30
N SER A 40 -3.94 -4.75 -4.40
CA SER A 40 -2.57 -5.28 -4.39
C SER A 40 -2.29 -5.98 -3.06
N ARG A 41 -1.82 -7.23 -3.14
CA ARG A 41 -1.43 -8.05 -1.99
C ARG A 41 -0.15 -7.50 -1.37
N TRP A 42 -0.01 -7.69 -0.06
CA TRP A 42 1.24 -7.39 0.63
C TRP A 42 2.25 -8.47 0.33
N THR A 43 3.43 -8.08 -0.14
CA THR A 43 4.57 -8.97 -0.36
C THR A 43 5.37 -9.13 0.92
N GLU A 44 6.13 -10.22 1.03
CA GLU A 44 6.93 -10.44 2.24
C GLU A 44 8.01 -9.37 2.44
N LYS A 45 8.58 -8.87 1.34
CA LYS A 45 9.50 -7.73 1.37
C LYS A 45 8.86 -6.47 1.97
N GLU A 46 7.60 -6.16 1.64
CA GLU A 46 6.89 -5.04 2.26
C GLU A 46 6.59 -5.30 3.74
N ASN A 47 6.28 -6.56 4.11
CA ASN A 47 6.09 -6.95 5.50
C ASN A 47 7.38 -6.82 6.31
N GLU A 48 8.53 -7.21 5.77
CA GLU A 48 9.84 -7.02 6.39
C GLU A 48 10.14 -5.53 6.63
N ILE A 49 9.87 -4.67 5.63
CA ILE A 49 10.04 -3.22 5.79
C ILE A 49 9.15 -2.70 6.93
N LEU A 50 7.89 -3.16 7.02
CA LEU A 50 7.02 -2.81 8.13
C LEU A 50 7.60 -3.30 9.47
N ARG A 51 7.96 -4.58 9.60
CA ARG A 51 8.49 -5.12 10.86
C ARG A 51 9.73 -4.36 11.34
N ALA A 52 10.65 -4.05 10.43
CA ALA A 52 11.91 -3.36 10.76
C ALA A 52 11.72 -1.87 11.10
N ASN A 53 10.80 -1.18 10.42
CA ASN A 53 10.74 0.29 10.49
C ASN A 53 9.50 0.85 11.20
N TYR A 54 8.47 0.03 11.45
CA TYR A 54 7.18 0.54 11.90
C TYR A 54 7.27 1.30 13.23
N PHE A 55 8.04 0.81 14.20
CA PHE A 55 8.14 1.47 15.51
C PHE A 55 8.89 2.80 15.44
N HIS A 56 10.00 2.85 14.70
CA HIS A 56 10.89 4.02 14.64
C HIS A 56 10.47 5.07 13.60
N THR A 57 9.70 4.67 12.58
CA THR A 57 9.32 5.55 11.47
C THR A 57 7.83 5.95 11.57
N PRO A 58 7.47 7.21 11.32
CA PRO A 58 6.09 7.62 11.14
C PRO A 58 5.39 6.82 10.04
N ALA A 59 4.20 6.28 10.31
CA ALA A 59 3.46 5.47 9.35
C ALA A 59 3.16 6.21 8.02
N LYS A 60 3.05 7.54 8.06
CA LYS A 60 2.90 8.38 6.86
C LYS A 60 4.12 8.32 5.93
N LEU A 61 5.33 8.23 6.48
CA LEU A 61 6.55 8.08 5.69
C LEU A 61 6.67 6.67 5.11
N LEU A 62 6.31 5.65 5.90
CA LEU A 62 6.25 4.27 5.41
C LEU A 62 5.23 4.09 4.28
N ALA A 63 4.07 4.73 4.39
CA ALA A 63 3.04 4.73 3.35
C ALA A 63 3.58 5.27 2.02
N LYS A 64 4.32 6.40 2.06
CA LYS A 64 4.98 6.96 0.87
C LYS A 64 6.03 6.00 0.31
N ARG A 65 6.90 5.46 1.15
CA ARG A 65 7.98 4.53 0.74
C ARG A 65 7.43 3.27 0.07
N LEU A 66 6.30 2.76 0.56
CA LEU A 66 5.66 1.54 0.07
C LEU A 66 4.63 1.79 -1.05
N ASN A 67 4.40 3.04 -1.45
CA ASN A 67 3.32 3.42 -2.38
C ASN A 67 1.94 2.89 -1.95
N ARG A 68 1.69 2.83 -0.63
CA ARG A 68 0.43 2.37 -0.02
C ARG A 68 -0.30 3.53 0.63
N SER A 69 -1.61 3.38 0.81
CA SER A 69 -2.36 4.33 1.63
C SER A 69 -1.98 4.17 3.11
N LEU A 70 -2.02 5.27 3.86
CA LEU A 70 -1.76 5.26 5.30
C LEU A 70 -2.69 4.28 6.04
N ARG A 71 -3.97 4.23 5.64
CA ARG A 71 -4.93 3.26 6.17
C ARG A 71 -4.51 1.81 5.89
N SER A 72 -4.03 1.52 4.69
CA SER A 72 -3.57 0.16 4.34
C SER A 72 -2.37 -0.25 5.19
N VAL A 73 -1.43 0.66 5.45
CA VAL A 73 -0.29 0.43 6.36
C VAL A 73 -0.77 0.10 7.77
N TYR A 74 -1.70 0.86 8.34
CA TYR A 74 -2.23 0.57 9.67
C TYR A 74 -2.93 -0.79 9.75
N VAL A 75 -3.76 -1.11 8.75
CA VAL A 75 -4.44 -2.41 8.68
C VAL A 75 -3.43 -3.55 8.60
N GLN A 76 -2.39 -3.41 7.78
CA GLN A 76 -1.37 -4.44 7.66
C GLN A 76 -0.53 -4.56 8.93
N ALA A 77 -0.12 -3.44 9.52
CA ALA A 77 0.59 -3.42 10.79
C ALA A 77 -0.20 -4.14 11.89
N ASN A 78 -1.52 -3.90 11.98
CA ASN A 78 -2.39 -4.62 12.91
C ASN A 78 -2.43 -6.13 12.63
N LYS A 79 -2.50 -6.55 11.36
CA LYS A 79 -2.43 -7.97 10.97
C LYS A 79 -1.11 -8.62 11.33
N LEU A 80 -0.01 -7.86 11.28
CA LEU A 80 1.33 -8.29 11.66
C LEU A 80 1.60 -8.17 13.17
N GLY A 81 0.63 -7.72 13.98
CA GLY A 81 0.81 -7.51 15.42
C GLY A 81 1.61 -6.25 15.79
N LEU A 82 1.94 -5.40 14.83
CA LEU A 82 2.71 -4.17 15.01
C LEU A 82 1.79 -3.05 15.52
N ARG A 83 1.69 -2.89 16.84
CA ARG A 83 0.84 -1.86 17.48
C ARG A 83 1.70 -0.73 18.03
N LYS A 84 1.40 0.52 17.65
CA LYS A 84 1.92 1.70 18.35
C LYS A 84 0.99 2.02 19.51
N ASN A 85 1.55 2.24 20.71
CA ASN A 85 0.77 2.81 21.80
C ASN A 85 0.24 4.16 21.36
N ARG A 86 -1.08 4.30 21.34
CA ARG A 86 -1.70 5.62 21.29
C ARG A 86 -1.45 6.25 22.65
N ILE A 87 -0.55 7.23 22.69
CA ILE A 87 -0.48 8.14 23.83
C ILE A 87 -1.84 8.85 23.84
N LYS A 88 -2.64 8.60 24.88
CA LYS A 88 -3.84 9.40 25.14
C LYS A 88 -3.32 10.71 25.74
N TYR A 89 -3.59 11.83 25.07
CA TYR A 89 -3.49 13.11 25.74
C TYR A 89 -4.74 13.24 26.60
N GLU A 90 -4.56 13.27 27.92
CA GLU A 90 -5.61 13.74 28.83
C GLU A 90 -5.76 15.24 28.58
N LEU A 91 -6.97 15.64 28.18
CA LEU A 91 -7.38 17.03 27.95
C LEU A 91 -8.06 17.56 29.21
#